data_AF-A0A124IU45-F1
#
_entry.id   AF-A0A124IU45-F1
#
_cell.length_a   1.000
_cell.length_b   1.000
_cell.length_c   1.000
_cell.angle_alpha   90.00
_cell.angle_beta   90.00
_cell.angle_gamma   90.00
#
_symmetry.space_group_name_H-M   'P 1'
#
loop_
_entity.id
_entity.type
_entity.pdbx_description
1 polymer ?
#
loop_
_entity_poly.entity_id
_entity_poly.type
_entity_poly.pdbx_seq_one_letter_code
_entity_poly.pdbx_strand_id
1 'polypeptide(L)'
;MEAQQAQRFDVDELAPHASKIMERLKTGPWPSHVAELEKTKYPLSAYAAGLAARKTAWAAGSAKIRYVYTGFIARRTRDGKYAELHFRVWQPSGQIYTTDQLRKMLDFADKYGLGLIEIAGQQGMLIVSVDPAKADEAVDALRSIGTDVGATGDTIRELATCVGPALCEFAMYDTLEARDKFLTHPKIYEWMSNQLFPFKFKAKFSGCPFDCTRAVHRADFGFIGIWEGAPEVDQVLLRRKIEAGEVDPEKLAADCPSGAITWDKERRELKIDGARCKKSMHCIRAAFP
;
A
#
# COMPACT_ATOMS: atom_id res chain seq x y z
N MET A 1 25.63 7.90 -41.31
CA MET A 1 24.96 8.16 -40.03
C MET A 1 25.19 6.93 -39.18
N GLU A 2 26.33 6.90 -38.48
CA GLU A 2 26.72 5.75 -37.66
C GLU A 2 25.65 5.54 -36.59
N ALA A 3 25.02 4.36 -36.59
CA ALA A 3 24.26 3.92 -35.44
C ALA A 3 25.25 3.91 -34.27
N GLN A 4 25.12 4.87 -33.35
CA GLN A 4 25.80 4.80 -32.06
C GLN A 4 25.61 3.38 -31.55
N GLN A 5 26.69 2.59 -31.49
CA GLN A 5 26.68 1.31 -30.81
C GLN A 5 26.11 1.58 -29.43
N ALA A 6 24.88 1.14 -29.19
CA ALA A 6 24.25 1.30 -27.89
C ALA A 6 25.18 0.59 -26.90
N GLN A 7 25.92 1.38 -26.12
CA GLN A 7 26.93 0.87 -25.21
C GLN A 7 26.31 -0.24 -24.37
N ARG A 8 26.87 -1.44 -24.50
CA ARG A 8 26.41 -2.66 -23.83
C ARG A 8 26.27 -2.33 -22.34
N PHE A 9 25.10 -2.63 -21.76
CA PHE A 9 24.91 -2.45 -20.34
C PHE A 9 25.65 -3.59 -19.65
N ASP A 10 26.75 -3.27 -18.95
CA ASP A 10 27.52 -4.23 -18.17
C ASP A 10 27.58 -3.75 -16.71
N VAL A 11 27.10 -4.57 -15.77
CA VAL A 11 27.01 -4.15 -14.37
C VAL A 11 28.41 -3.93 -13.76
N ASP A 12 29.40 -4.75 -14.12
CA ASP A 12 30.72 -4.70 -13.50
C ASP A 12 31.54 -3.50 -13.99
N GLU A 13 31.36 -3.10 -15.25
CA GLU A 13 31.95 -1.87 -15.79
C GLU A 13 31.28 -0.61 -15.23
N LEU A 14 29.96 -0.61 -15.10
CA LEU A 14 29.20 0.60 -14.75
C LEU A 14 29.14 0.89 -13.26
N ALA A 15 29.02 -0.14 -12.41
CA ALA A 15 28.80 0.04 -10.97
C ALA A 15 29.88 0.88 -10.27
N PRO A 16 31.20 0.73 -10.56
CA PRO A 16 32.24 1.52 -9.91
C PRO A 16 32.06 3.03 -10.11
N HIS A 17 31.48 3.46 -11.23
CA HIS A 17 31.26 4.89 -11.53
C HIS A 17 30.20 5.56 -10.64
N ALA A 18 29.38 4.79 -9.91
CA ALA A 18 28.38 5.31 -8.98
C ALA A 18 28.85 5.42 -7.53
N SER A 19 30.10 5.04 -7.21
CA SER A 19 30.61 4.96 -5.83
C SER A 19 30.34 6.23 -4.99
N LYS A 20 30.59 7.42 -5.55
CA LYS A 20 30.32 8.70 -4.86
C LYS A 20 28.82 8.92 -4.59
N ILE A 21 27.96 8.50 -5.52
CA ILE A 21 26.50 8.62 -5.38
C ILE A 21 26.01 7.64 -4.32
N MET A 22 26.51 6.40 -4.34
CA MET A 22 26.17 5.37 -3.35
C MET A 22 26.51 5.83 -1.93
N GLU A 23 27.71 6.38 -1.71
CA GLU A 23 28.09 6.94 -0.41
C GLU A 23 27.20 8.11 0.00
N ARG A 24 26.87 9.01 -0.94
CA ARG A 24 25.97 10.13 -0.65
C ARG A 24 24.59 9.66 -0.20
N LEU A 25 24.05 8.61 -0.81
CA LEU A 25 22.73 8.06 -0.48
C LEU A 25 22.66 7.42 0.92
N LYS A 26 23.80 7.18 1.59
CA LYS A 26 23.88 6.71 2.98
C LYS A 26 23.84 7.83 4.02
N THR A 27 23.97 9.08 3.58
CA THR A 27 24.05 10.24 4.47
C THR A 27 22.69 10.93 4.65
N GLY A 28 22.58 11.73 5.71
CA GLY A 28 21.38 12.53 6.01
C GLY A 28 20.48 11.90 7.08
N PRO A 29 19.39 12.59 7.45
CA PRO A 29 18.53 12.16 8.57
C PRO A 29 17.49 11.10 8.19
N TRP A 30 17.22 10.88 6.90
CA TRP A 30 16.24 9.89 6.46
C TRP A 30 16.86 8.49 6.41
N PRO A 31 16.16 7.42 6.85
CA PRO A 31 16.66 6.05 6.76
C PRO A 31 17.08 5.71 5.32
N SER A 32 18.36 5.40 5.13
CA SER A 32 18.91 5.14 3.81
C SER A 32 18.55 3.75 3.33
N HIS A 33 17.84 3.66 2.19
CA HIS A 33 17.60 2.38 1.54
C HIS A 33 18.90 1.72 1.07
N VAL A 34 19.94 2.49 0.71
CA VAL A 34 21.25 1.93 0.36
C VAL A 34 21.90 1.28 1.58
N ALA A 35 21.89 1.94 2.74
CA ALA A 35 22.43 1.39 3.97
C ALA A 35 21.66 0.15 4.45
N GLU A 36 20.34 0.11 4.27
CA GLU A 36 19.56 -1.10 4.58
C GLU A 36 19.83 -2.24 3.59
N LEU A 37 19.91 -1.96 2.29
CA LEU A 37 20.20 -2.97 1.26
C LEU A 37 21.58 -3.59 1.44
N GLU A 38 22.58 -2.86 1.95
CA GLU A 38 23.93 -3.38 2.27
C GLU A 38 23.92 -4.49 3.32
N LYS A 39 22.89 -4.53 4.17
CA LYS A 39 22.71 -5.57 5.19
C LYS A 39 22.06 -6.84 4.62
N THR A 40 21.61 -6.79 3.36
CA THR A 40 20.88 -7.89 2.70
C THR A 40 21.75 -8.56 1.63
N LYS A 41 21.23 -9.60 0.99
CA LYS A 41 21.87 -10.26 -0.16
C LYS A 41 21.57 -9.58 -1.50
N TYR A 42 20.95 -8.38 -1.48
CA TYR A 42 20.56 -7.67 -2.69
C TYR A 42 21.79 -7.26 -3.54
N PRO A 43 21.77 -7.45 -4.87
CA PRO A 43 22.90 -7.11 -5.73
C PRO A 43 23.01 -5.59 -5.95
N LEU A 44 23.62 -4.90 -4.98
CA LEU A 44 23.80 -3.44 -5.02
C LEU A 44 24.58 -2.94 -6.23
N SER A 45 25.45 -3.78 -6.82
CA SER A 45 26.14 -3.48 -8.08
C SER A 45 25.15 -3.22 -9.22
N ALA A 46 24.03 -3.93 -9.31
CA ALA A 46 23.00 -3.68 -10.30
C ALA A 46 22.34 -2.30 -10.10
N TYR A 47 22.08 -1.91 -8.85
CA TYR A 47 21.56 -0.58 -8.53
C TYR A 47 22.58 0.53 -8.85
N ALA A 48 23.83 0.36 -8.44
CA ALA A 48 24.94 1.27 -8.72
C ALA A 48 25.16 1.45 -10.23
N ALA A 49 25.17 0.35 -11.01
CA ALA A 49 25.28 0.41 -12.46
C ALA A 49 24.13 1.22 -13.10
N GLY A 50 22.90 1.05 -12.58
CA GLY A 50 21.76 1.82 -13.06
C GLY A 50 21.85 3.33 -12.75
N LEU A 51 22.40 3.68 -11.58
CA LEU A 51 22.66 5.08 -11.21
C LEU A 51 23.74 5.69 -12.10
N ALA A 52 24.86 5.00 -12.31
CA ALA A 52 25.96 5.45 -13.17
C ALA A 52 25.47 5.69 -14.61
N ALA A 53 24.70 4.74 -15.14
CA ALA A 53 24.21 4.78 -16.51
C ALA A 53 22.94 5.63 -16.70
N ARG A 54 22.34 6.14 -15.61
CA ARG A 54 21.05 6.86 -15.59
C ARG A 54 19.93 6.12 -16.34
N LYS A 55 19.97 4.79 -16.32
CA LYS A 55 18.99 3.90 -16.93
C LYS A 55 18.85 2.66 -16.06
N THR A 56 17.67 2.06 -16.02
CA THR A 56 17.47 0.83 -15.22
C THR A 56 18.48 -0.25 -15.61
N ALA A 57 19.03 -0.98 -14.63
CA ALA A 57 19.82 -2.17 -14.91
C ALA A 57 18.95 -3.38 -15.28
N TRP A 58 17.65 -3.31 -15.00
CA TRP A 58 16.73 -4.44 -15.11
C TRP A 58 15.92 -4.42 -16.41
N ALA A 59 15.81 -5.59 -17.02
CA ALA A 59 14.93 -5.91 -18.14
C ALA A 59 13.80 -6.85 -17.67
N ALA A 60 12.84 -7.10 -18.57
CA ALA A 60 11.76 -8.04 -18.32
C ALA A 60 12.31 -9.48 -18.13
N GLY A 61 11.80 -10.15 -17.11
CA GLY A 61 12.01 -11.58 -16.88
C GLY A 61 10.71 -12.35 -17.01
N SER A 62 10.82 -13.67 -16.99
CA SER A 62 9.70 -14.60 -16.84
C SER A 62 10.11 -15.69 -15.85
N ALA A 63 9.13 -16.22 -15.14
CA ALA A 63 9.31 -17.36 -14.26
C ALA A 63 8.07 -18.26 -14.38
N LYS A 64 8.25 -19.54 -14.07
CA LYS A 64 7.17 -20.51 -13.96
C LYS A 64 7.30 -21.18 -12.61
N ILE A 65 6.22 -21.17 -11.86
CA ILE A 65 6.11 -21.79 -10.54
C ILE A 65 4.98 -22.80 -10.63
N ARG A 66 5.15 -23.97 -10.01
CA ARG A 66 4.20 -25.05 -10.13
C ARG A 66 2.87 -24.67 -9.48
N TYR A 67 1.76 -24.81 -10.22
CA TYR A 67 0.39 -24.52 -9.77
C TYR A 67 0.15 -23.10 -9.23
N VAL A 68 1.02 -22.15 -9.56
CA VAL A 68 0.86 -20.73 -9.21
C VAL A 68 0.86 -19.92 -10.49
N TYR A 69 -0.22 -19.19 -10.74
CA TYR A 69 -0.46 -18.47 -12.00
C TYR A 69 -0.34 -16.94 -11.84
N THR A 70 -0.11 -16.47 -10.62
CA THR A 70 -0.21 -15.06 -10.24
C THR A 70 0.63 -14.81 -8.98
N GLY A 71 0.83 -13.54 -8.64
CA GLY A 71 1.46 -13.15 -7.38
C GLY A 71 2.98 -13.10 -7.39
N PHE A 72 3.61 -13.37 -8.52
CA PHE A 72 5.06 -13.21 -8.68
C PHE A 72 5.42 -12.30 -9.86
N ILE A 73 6.60 -11.67 -9.79
CA ILE A 73 7.16 -10.83 -10.84
C ILE A 73 8.63 -11.18 -11.02
N ALA A 74 8.99 -11.61 -12.23
CA ALA A 74 10.37 -11.94 -12.57
C ALA A 74 11.08 -10.78 -13.29
N ARG A 75 12.34 -10.55 -12.94
CA ARG A 75 13.22 -9.56 -13.58
C ARG A 75 14.62 -10.15 -13.73
N ARG A 76 15.36 -9.63 -14.69
CA ARG A 76 16.78 -9.96 -14.90
C ARG A 76 17.55 -8.71 -15.27
N THR A 77 18.82 -8.61 -14.91
CA THR A 77 19.64 -7.50 -15.38
C THR A 77 19.84 -7.57 -16.90
N ARG A 78 20.14 -6.42 -17.52
CA ARG A 78 20.31 -6.28 -18.97
C ARG A 78 21.49 -7.11 -19.50
N ASP A 79 22.51 -7.35 -18.68
CA ASP A 79 23.63 -8.26 -18.95
C ASP A 79 23.35 -9.72 -18.57
N GLY A 80 22.19 -10.01 -17.98
CA GLY A 80 21.80 -11.35 -17.52
C GLY A 80 22.50 -11.81 -16.23
N LYS A 81 23.32 -10.95 -15.60
CA LYS A 81 24.12 -11.32 -14.43
C LYS A 81 23.30 -11.69 -13.19
N TYR A 82 22.21 -10.96 -12.94
CA TYR A 82 21.33 -11.20 -11.80
C TYR A 82 19.89 -11.43 -12.26
N ALA A 83 19.17 -12.25 -11.51
CA ALA A 83 17.73 -12.47 -11.67
C ALA A 83 17.04 -12.28 -10.32
N GLU A 84 15.83 -11.73 -10.36
CA GLU A 84 14.97 -11.57 -9.20
C GLU A 84 13.60 -12.15 -9.48
N LEU A 85 13.04 -12.81 -8.48
CA LEU A 85 11.66 -13.26 -8.49
C LEU A 85 10.97 -12.69 -7.25
N HIS A 86 10.15 -11.67 -7.45
CA HIS A 86 9.43 -11.04 -6.36
C HIS A 86 8.12 -11.76 -6.11
N PHE A 87 7.93 -12.35 -4.94
CA PHE A 87 6.64 -12.79 -4.45
C PHE A 87 5.93 -11.60 -3.83
N ARG A 88 4.71 -11.35 -4.29
CA ARG A 88 3.71 -10.60 -3.53
C ARG A 88 3.08 -11.58 -2.57
N VAL A 89 2.83 -11.18 -1.34
CA VAL A 89 2.27 -12.04 -0.30
C VAL A 89 1.05 -11.37 0.30
N TRP A 90 0.01 -12.15 0.57
CA TRP A 90 -1.19 -11.64 1.25
C TRP A 90 -0.85 -11.04 2.60
N GLN A 91 -1.44 -9.89 2.86
CA GLN A 91 -1.27 -9.17 4.13
C GLN A 91 -2.58 -9.18 4.93
N PRO A 92 -2.50 -9.03 6.25
CA PRO A 92 -3.67 -8.84 7.09
C PRO A 92 -4.37 -7.51 6.82
N SER A 93 -5.69 -7.47 7.07
CA SER A 93 -6.49 -6.25 7.09
C SER A 93 -5.89 -5.19 7.99
N GLY A 94 -5.97 -3.93 7.57
CA GLY A 94 -5.44 -2.78 8.31
C GLY A 94 -3.91 -2.74 8.42
N GLN A 95 -3.20 -3.70 7.81
CA GLN A 95 -1.75 -3.86 7.95
C GLN A 95 -1.33 -4.03 9.42
N ILE A 96 -2.17 -4.70 10.20
CA ILE A 96 -1.92 -4.99 11.61
C ILE A 96 -1.22 -6.35 11.69
N TYR A 97 0.03 -6.35 12.16
CA TYR A 97 0.85 -7.56 12.26
C TYR A 97 1.19 -7.87 13.71
N THR A 98 1.26 -9.17 14.02
CA THR A 98 1.94 -9.62 15.24
C THR A 98 3.46 -9.69 15.01
N THR A 99 4.24 -9.53 16.08
CA THR A 99 5.71 -9.69 15.98
C THR A 99 6.10 -11.11 15.58
N ASP A 100 5.31 -12.12 15.94
CA ASP A 100 5.49 -13.52 15.51
C ASP A 100 5.35 -13.68 13.99
N GLN A 101 4.30 -13.13 13.39
CA GLN A 101 4.12 -13.14 11.94
C GLN A 101 5.28 -12.44 11.22
N LEU A 102 5.71 -11.28 11.72
CA LEU A 102 6.84 -10.56 11.12
C LEU A 102 8.15 -11.37 11.21
N ARG A 103 8.43 -12.02 12.34
CA ARG A 103 9.61 -12.89 12.49
C ARG A 103 9.57 -14.07 11.52
N LYS A 104 8.43 -14.74 11.39
CA LYS A 104 8.25 -15.83 10.41
C LYS A 104 8.49 -15.36 8.98
N MET A 105 8.05 -14.15 8.63
CA MET A 105 8.30 -13.57 7.30
C MET A 105 9.76 -13.19 7.10
N LEU A 106 10.48 -12.74 8.13
CA LEU A 106 11.92 -12.49 8.07
C LEU A 106 12.69 -13.80 7.86
N ASP A 107 12.40 -14.84 8.65
CA ASP A 107 13.00 -16.17 8.50
C ASP A 107 12.75 -16.74 7.08
N PHE A 108 11.54 -16.52 6.55
CA PHE A 108 11.19 -16.87 5.18
C PHE A 108 12.06 -16.12 4.15
N ALA A 109 12.17 -14.80 4.27
CA ALA A 109 12.95 -13.97 3.35
C ALA A 109 14.44 -14.32 3.38
N ASP A 110 14.98 -14.70 4.53
CA ASP A 110 16.37 -15.14 4.68
C ASP A 110 16.63 -16.53 4.10
N LYS A 111 15.70 -17.48 4.32
CA LYS A 111 15.83 -18.87 3.86
C LYS A 111 15.63 -19.00 2.35
N TYR A 112 14.61 -18.34 1.81
CA TYR A 112 14.16 -18.51 0.42
C TYR A 112 14.52 -17.36 -0.50
N GLY A 113 15.06 -16.26 0.03
CA GLY A 113 15.27 -15.05 -0.75
C GLY A 113 16.52 -14.28 -0.38
N LEU A 114 16.48 -12.98 -0.69
CA LEU A 114 17.59 -12.07 -0.51
C LEU A 114 17.69 -11.47 0.92
N GLY A 115 16.86 -11.92 1.87
CA GLY A 115 16.74 -11.27 3.18
C GLY A 115 16.13 -9.86 3.09
N LEU A 116 15.32 -9.61 2.06
CA LEU A 116 14.70 -8.32 1.78
C LEU A 116 13.17 -8.46 1.75
N ILE A 117 12.50 -7.54 2.44
CA ILE A 117 11.04 -7.41 2.45
C ILE A 117 10.67 -5.95 2.19
N GLU A 118 9.78 -5.71 1.25
CA GLU A 118 9.06 -4.45 1.13
C GLU A 118 7.67 -4.61 1.78
N ILE A 119 7.43 -3.88 2.87
CA ILE A 119 6.13 -3.88 3.55
C ILE A 119 5.20 -2.86 2.89
N ALA A 120 3.96 -3.27 2.62
CA ALA A 120 2.92 -2.42 2.05
C ALA A 120 3.17 -1.96 0.59
N GLY A 121 3.87 -2.77 -0.22
CA GLY A 121 4.12 -2.47 -1.63
C GLY A 121 2.81 -2.19 -2.39
N GLN A 122 2.73 -1.02 -3.01
CA GLN A 122 1.51 -0.54 -3.70
C GLN A 122 0.24 -0.49 -2.81
N GLN A 123 0.41 -0.18 -1.51
CA GLN A 123 -0.65 -0.11 -0.47
C GLN A 123 -1.29 -1.47 -0.09
N GLY A 124 -0.66 -2.60 -0.44
CA GLY A 124 -1.39 -3.88 -0.44
C GLY A 124 -0.66 -5.13 0.01
N MET A 125 0.66 -5.24 0.04
CA MET A 125 1.29 -6.57 0.23
C MET A 125 2.70 -6.49 0.78
N LEU A 126 3.16 -7.62 1.34
CA LEU A 126 4.57 -7.88 1.56
C LEU A 126 5.19 -8.35 0.22
N ILE A 127 6.30 -7.74 -0.21
CA ILE A 127 7.04 -8.18 -1.41
C ILE A 127 8.39 -8.74 -0.99
N VAL A 128 8.65 -10.00 -1.35
CA VAL A 128 9.88 -10.73 -1.01
C VAL A 128 10.60 -11.12 -2.30
N SER A 129 11.90 -10.86 -2.40
CA SER A 129 12.72 -11.34 -3.52
C SER A 129 13.20 -12.76 -3.23
N VAL A 130 12.53 -13.76 -3.80
CA VAL A 130 12.85 -15.18 -3.63
C VAL A 130 13.83 -15.67 -4.71
N ASP A 131 14.61 -16.68 -4.35
CA ASP A 131 15.44 -17.45 -5.26
C ASP A 131 14.54 -18.25 -6.22
N PRO A 132 14.63 -18.03 -7.54
CA PRO A 132 13.85 -18.78 -8.53
C PRO A 132 13.99 -20.30 -8.40
N ALA A 133 15.14 -20.81 -7.95
CA ALA A 133 15.38 -22.24 -7.79
C ALA A 133 14.58 -22.86 -6.63
N LYS A 134 14.15 -22.03 -5.66
CA LYS A 134 13.37 -22.46 -4.48
C LYS A 134 11.91 -22.04 -4.53
N ALA A 135 11.46 -21.47 -5.66
CA ALA A 135 10.15 -20.84 -5.76
C ALA A 135 8.99 -21.79 -5.41
N ASP A 136 9.05 -23.04 -5.87
CA ASP A 136 8.02 -24.04 -5.57
C ASP A 136 7.94 -24.33 -4.04
N GLU A 137 9.08 -24.59 -3.37
CA GLU A 137 9.15 -24.81 -1.91
C GLU A 137 8.73 -23.56 -1.12
N ALA A 138 9.08 -22.38 -1.63
CA ALA A 138 8.76 -21.11 -1.01
C ALA A 138 7.24 -20.85 -0.97
N VAL A 139 6.48 -21.28 -1.98
CA VAL A 139 5.01 -21.18 -1.97
C VAL A 139 4.43 -22.01 -0.82
N ASP A 140 4.83 -23.27 -0.70
CA ASP A 140 4.32 -24.17 0.35
C ASP A 140 4.72 -23.70 1.75
N ALA A 141 5.91 -23.11 1.88
CA ALA A 141 6.37 -22.51 3.13
C ALA A 141 5.53 -21.28 3.53
N LEU A 142 5.16 -20.40 2.59
CA LEU A 142 4.25 -19.27 2.87
C LEU A 142 2.89 -19.76 3.37
N ARG A 143 2.34 -20.78 2.71
CA ARG A 143 1.07 -21.43 3.11
C ARG A 143 1.12 -22.00 4.51
N SER A 144 2.26 -22.61 4.86
CA SER A 144 2.50 -23.15 6.20
C SER A 144 2.61 -22.06 7.29
N ILE A 145 3.02 -20.84 6.91
CA ILE A 145 3.05 -19.66 7.81
C ILE A 145 1.65 -19.04 7.99
N GLY A 146 0.66 -19.46 7.19
CA GLY A 146 -0.73 -18.98 7.26
C GLY A 146 -1.04 -17.82 6.32
N THR A 147 -0.26 -17.67 5.24
CA THR A 147 -0.51 -16.70 4.17
C THR A 147 -0.31 -17.37 2.80
N ASP A 148 -0.49 -16.67 1.69
CA ASP A 148 -0.24 -17.23 0.35
C ASP A 148 0.44 -16.19 -0.55
N VAL A 149 0.95 -16.66 -1.68
CA VAL A 149 1.35 -15.80 -2.78
C VAL A 149 0.13 -15.00 -3.24
N GLY A 150 0.31 -13.69 -3.36
CA GLY A 150 -0.71 -12.72 -3.69
C GLY A 150 -1.06 -12.69 -5.17
N ALA A 151 -1.39 -11.51 -5.69
CA ALA A 151 -1.90 -11.39 -7.06
C ALA A 151 -1.10 -10.41 -7.96
N THR A 152 -0.79 -10.85 -9.18
CA THR A 152 -0.17 -10.11 -10.31
C THR A 152 -0.89 -10.39 -11.63
N GLY A 153 -0.71 -9.53 -12.63
CA GLY A 153 -1.35 -9.71 -13.93
C GLY A 153 -2.84 -9.37 -13.93
N ASP A 154 -3.58 -10.09 -14.78
CA ASP A 154 -4.96 -9.79 -15.15
C ASP A 154 -5.95 -10.56 -14.27
N THR A 155 -6.00 -10.10 -13.03
CA THR A 155 -6.68 -10.74 -11.91
C THR A 155 -7.19 -9.66 -10.93
N ILE A 156 -7.99 -10.06 -9.96
CA ILE A 156 -8.24 -9.23 -8.78
C ILE A 156 -6.93 -9.13 -8.00
N ARG A 157 -6.41 -7.91 -7.89
CA ARG A 157 -5.20 -7.61 -7.14
C ARG A 157 -5.52 -7.54 -5.66
N GLU A 158 -4.43 -7.46 -4.90
CA GLU A 158 -4.49 -7.39 -3.46
C GLU A 158 -5.39 -6.30 -2.92
N LEU A 159 -6.20 -6.69 -1.94
CA LEU A 159 -7.19 -5.86 -1.28
C LEU A 159 -6.51 -5.02 -0.18
N ALA A 160 -6.96 -3.78 -0.01
CA ALA A 160 -6.46 -2.89 1.03
C ALA A 160 -7.60 -2.24 1.80
N THR A 161 -7.41 -2.07 3.10
CA THR A 161 -8.34 -1.41 4.01
C THR A 161 -7.66 -0.23 4.70
N CYS A 162 -8.44 0.73 5.21
CA CYS A 162 -7.90 1.61 6.25
C CYS A 162 -7.85 0.82 7.56
N VAL A 163 -7.42 1.47 8.65
CA VAL A 163 -7.42 0.82 9.98
C VAL A 163 -8.82 0.53 10.49
N GLY A 164 -9.84 1.19 9.92
CA GLY A 164 -11.24 0.93 10.24
C GLY A 164 -11.54 1.13 11.73
N PRO A 165 -12.50 0.38 12.28
CA PRO A 165 -12.90 0.54 13.68
C PRO A 165 -11.84 0.04 14.68
N ALA A 166 -10.74 -0.57 14.23
CA ALA A 166 -9.68 -1.00 15.14
C ALA A 166 -9.01 0.18 15.86
N LEU A 167 -8.88 1.34 15.18
CA LEU A 167 -8.28 2.55 15.77
C LEU A 167 -8.96 3.87 15.35
N CYS A 168 -9.98 3.85 14.49
CA CYS A 168 -10.60 5.08 13.99
C CYS A 168 -12.08 5.16 14.37
N GLU A 169 -12.41 6.19 15.13
CA GLU A 169 -13.75 6.61 15.54
C GLU A 169 -14.64 7.06 14.37
N PHE A 170 -14.04 7.43 13.23
CA PHE A 170 -14.78 7.85 12.04
C PHE A 170 -15.23 6.68 11.16
N ALA A 171 -14.88 5.43 11.51
CA ALA A 171 -15.26 4.27 10.71
C ALA A 171 -16.78 4.06 10.76
N MET A 172 -17.42 4.17 9.60
CA MET A 172 -18.87 3.98 9.45
C MET A 172 -19.27 2.51 9.25
N TYR A 173 -18.29 1.63 9.05
CA TYR A 173 -18.45 0.18 8.99
C TYR A 173 -17.11 -0.52 9.30
N ASP A 174 -17.17 -1.80 9.61
CA ASP A 174 -15.96 -2.61 9.80
C ASP A 174 -15.29 -2.94 8.45
N THR A 175 -14.32 -2.11 8.07
CA THR A 175 -13.54 -2.31 6.85
C THR A 175 -12.69 -3.58 6.88
N LEU A 176 -12.26 -4.00 8.06
CA LEU A 176 -11.36 -5.15 8.22
C LEU A 176 -12.17 -6.42 7.97
N GLU A 177 -13.29 -6.56 8.66
CA GLU A 177 -14.20 -7.70 8.49
C GLU A 177 -14.77 -7.75 7.05
N ALA A 178 -15.16 -6.60 6.48
CA ALA A 178 -15.68 -6.55 5.11
C ALA A 178 -14.66 -7.06 4.08
N ARG A 179 -13.39 -6.65 4.21
CA ARG A 179 -12.32 -7.11 3.30
C ARG A 179 -12.02 -8.59 3.48
N ASP A 180 -12.02 -9.09 4.71
CA ASP A 180 -11.74 -10.50 4.97
C ASP A 180 -12.88 -11.41 4.50
N LYS A 181 -14.14 -10.99 4.68
CA LYS A 181 -15.31 -11.67 4.06
C LYS A 181 -15.23 -11.66 2.54
N PHE A 182 -14.81 -10.53 1.95
CA PHE A 182 -14.61 -10.44 0.51
C PHE A 182 -13.51 -11.40 0.02
N LEU A 183 -12.33 -11.39 0.67
CA LEU A 183 -11.22 -12.27 0.31
C LEU A 183 -11.58 -13.76 0.42
N THR A 184 -12.26 -14.14 1.50
CA THR A 184 -12.58 -15.55 1.80
C THR A 184 -13.74 -16.10 0.97
N HIS A 185 -14.46 -15.26 0.23
CA HIS A 185 -15.48 -15.73 -0.69
C HIS A 185 -14.84 -16.62 -1.78
N PRO A 186 -15.31 -17.87 -2.00
CA PRO A 186 -14.63 -18.83 -2.87
C PRO A 186 -14.34 -18.33 -4.28
N LYS A 187 -15.27 -17.56 -4.86
CA LYS A 187 -15.09 -16.95 -6.20
C LYS A 187 -14.03 -15.84 -6.19
N ILE A 188 -13.94 -15.04 -5.13
CA ILE A 188 -12.91 -14.00 -5.04
C ILE A 188 -11.55 -14.65 -4.90
N TYR A 189 -11.41 -15.65 -4.05
CA TYR A 189 -10.16 -16.42 -3.91
C TYR A 189 -9.73 -17.03 -5.25
N GLU A 190 -10.65 -17.70 -5.96
CA GLU A 190 -10.40 -18.28 -7.29
C GLU A 190 -9.94 -17.21 -8.29
N TRP A 191 -10.65 -16.07 -8.33
CA TRP A 191 -10.34 -14.95 -9.21
C TRP A 191 -9.02 -14.27 -8.90
N MET A 192 -8.64 -14.14 -7.63
CA MET A 192 -7.35 -13.58 -7.21
C MET A 192 -6.18 -14.52 -7.52
N SER A 193 -6.41 -15.84 -7.42
CA SER A 193 -5.38 -16.87 -7.62
C SER A 193 -5.14 -17.23 -9.08
N ASN A 194 -5.98 -16.74 -10.01
CA ASN A 194 -5.88 -17.02 -11.43
C ASN A 194 -6.00 -15.74 -12.28
N GLN A 195 -5.38 -15.73 -13.46
CA GLN A 195 -5.47 -14.59 -14.40
C GLN A 195 -6.67 -14.77 -15.33
N LEU A 196 -7.88 -14.57 -14.81
CA LEU A 196 -9.14 -14.82 -15.52
C LEU A 196 -9.83 -13.55 -16.05
N PHE A 197 -9.22 -12.38 -15.87
CA PHE A 197 -9.84 -11.08 -16.20
C PHE A 197 -9.22 -10.52 -17.48
N PRO A 198 -9.92 -9.63 -18.21
CA PRO A 198 -9.34 -8.94 -19.36
C PRO A 198 -8.15 -8.04 -19.00
N PHE A 199 -8.12 -7.52 -17.77
CA PHE A 199 -7.02 -6.75 -17.21
C PHE A 199 -7.06 -6.78 -15.68
N LYS A 200 -6.07 -6.16 -15.01
CA LYS A 200 -6.06 -6.02 -13.55
C LYS A 200 -7.34 -5.34 -13.02
N PHE A 201 -7.83 -5.83 -11.88
CA PHE A 201 -8.93 -5.24 -11.12
C PHE A 201 -8.50 -5.01 -9.67
N LYS A 202 -8.91 -3.91 -9.03
CA LYS A 202 -8.55 -3.56 -7.65
C LYS A 202 -9.79 -3.19 -6.86
N ALA A 203 -9.89 -3.73 -5.66
CA ALA A 203 -10.90 -3.33 -4.68
C ALA A 203 -10.27 -2.79 -3.40
N LYS A 204 -10.88 -1.76 -2.81
CA LYS A 204 -10.39 -1.11 -1.59
C LYS A 204 -11.51 -0.67 -0.66
N PHE A 205 -11.22 -0.67 0.64
CA PHE A 205 -12.20 -0.49 1.70
C PHE A 205 -11.81 0.68 2.62
N SER A 206 -12.49 1.80 2.49
CA SER A 206 -12.33 2.99 3.32
C SER A 206 -13.55 3.19 4.21
N GLY A 207 -13.33 3.31 5.52
CA GLY A 207 -14.40 3.39 6.51
C GLY A 207 -15.23 4.68 6.45
N CYS A 208 -14.69 5.74 5.82
CA CYS A 208 -15.36 7.03 5.69
C CYS A 208 -14.82 7.81 4.48
N PRO A 209 -15.41 8.98 4.15
CA PRO A 209 -15.01 9.80 3.01
C PRO A 209 -13.63 10.46 3.09
N PHE A 210 -12.89 10.34 4.21
CA PHE A 210 -11.45 10.67 4.22
C PHE A 210 -10.65 9.78 3.27
N ASP A 211 -11.19 8.61 2.94
CA ASP A 211 -10.62 7.67 1.97
C ASP A 211 -9.12 7.40 2.21
N CYS A 212 -8.76 7.02 3.44
CA CYS A 212 -7.36 6.77 3.81
C CYS A 212 -6.68 5.68 2.95
N THR A 213 -7.44 4.79 2.30
CA THR A 213 -6.90 3.81 1.34
C THR A 213 -6.65 4.37 -0.06
N ARG A 214 -7.16 5.56 -0.35
CA ARG A 214 -7.24 6.16 -1.69
C ARG A 214 -8.00 5.27 -2.66
N ALA A 215 -9.14 4.73 -2.24
CA ALA A 215 -10.03 3.91 -3.06
C ALA A 215 -10.43 4.65 -4.35
N VAL A 216 -10.80 5.92 -4.27
CA VAL A 216 -11.24 6.72 -5.44
C VAL A 216 -10.16 6.81 -6.51
N HIS A 217 -8.88 6.86 -6.12
CA HIS A 217 -7.76 7.07 -7.05
C HIS A 217 -7.04 5.78 -7.45
N ARG A 218 -7.20 4.70 -6.68
CA ARG A 218 -6.32 3.52 -6.78
C ARG A 218 -7.07 2.19 -6.76
N ALA A 219 -8.39 2.20 -6.81
CA ALA A 219 -9.22 1.02 -6.98
C ALA A 219 -10.11 1.18 -8.23
N ASP A 220 -10.42 0.05 -8.85
CA ASP A 220 -11.47 -0.05 -9.86
C ASP A 220 -12.85 -0.12 -9.18
N PHE A 221 -12.88 -0.62 -7.93
CA PHE A 221 -14.07 -0.62 -7.08
C PHE A 221 -13.74 -0.18 -5.65
N GLY A 222 -14.33 0.94 -5.23
CA GLY A 222 -14.13 1.51 -3.89
C GLY A 222 -15.33 1.31 -2.99
N PHE A 223 -15.12 0.70 -1.83
CA PHE A 223 -16.11 0.63 -0.74
C PHE A 223 -15.83 1.78 0.22
N ILE A 224 -16.67 2.82 0.21
CA ILE A 224 -16.49 4.01 1.05
C ILE A 224 -17.71 4.17 1.95
N GLY A 225 -17.47 4.12 3.26
CA GLY A 225 -18.51 4.24 4.27
C GLY A 225 -19.10 5.64 4.30
N ILE A 226 -20.42 5.73 4.45
CA ILE A 226 -21.17 6.97 4.62
C ILE A 226 -22.26 6.77 5.67
N TRP A 227 -22.81 7.87 6.18
CA TRP A 227 -24.02 7.88 6.98
C TRP A 227 -25.21 8.39 6.17
N GLU A 228 -26.42 8.19 6.69
CA GLU A 228 -27.64 8.80 6.17
C GLU A 228 -28.11 9.93 7.09
N GLY A 229 -28.73 10.96 6.51
CA GLY A 229 -29.23 12.12 7.27
C GLY A 229 -28.15 13.10 7.74
N ALA A 230 -28.54 13.93 8.71
CA ALA A 230 -27.65 14.90 9.34
C ALA A 230 -26.79 14.19 10.40
N PRO A 231 -25.47 14.45 10.45
CA PRO A 231 -24.65 13.96 11.55
C PRO A 231 -25.08 14.64 12.86
N GLU A 232 -25.02 13.89 13.95
CA GLU A 232 -25.32 14.41 15.29
C GLU A 232 -24.22 15.37 15.75
N VAL A 233 -24.63 16.42 16.47
CA VAL A 233 -23.72 17.41 17.03
C VAL A 233 -23.85 17.36 18.55
N ASP A 234 -22.78 16.95 19.23
CA ASP A 234 -22.66 17.13 20.67
C ASP A 234 -22.47 18.63 20.97
N GLN A 235 -23.58 19.32 21.22
CA GLN A 235 -23.58 20.76 21.50
C GLN A 235 -22.83 21.08 22.80
N VAL A 236 -22.78 20.16 23.78
CA VAL A 236 -22.08 20.39 25.04
C VAL A 236 -20.58 20.40 24.80
N LEU A 237 -20.08 19.39 24.09
CA LEU A 237 -18.67 19.30 23.73
C LEU A 237 -18.26 20.44 22.80
N LEU A 238 -19.09 20.78 21.80
CA LEU A 238 -18.83 21.88 20.90
C LEU A 238 -18.69 23.21 21.65
N ARG A 239 -19.59 23.53 22.58
CA ARG A 239 -19.49 24.76 23.40
C ARG A 239 -18.21 24.82 24.22
N ARG A 240 -17.78 23.69 24.82
CA ARG A 240 -16.52 23.61 25.55
C ARG A 240 -15.32 23.91 24.65
N LYS A 241 -15.29 23.35 23.44
CA LYS A 241 -14.23 23.59 22.46
C LYS A 241 -14.20 25.04 21.95
N ILE A 242 -15.37 25.66 21.79
CA ILE A 242 -15.47 27.09 21.45
C ILE A 242 -14.90 27.95 22.59
N GLU A 243 -15.24 27.64 23.85
CA GLU A 243 -14.72 28.35 25.03
C GLU A 243 -13.21 28.19 25.21
N ALA A 244 -12.68 27.02 24.86
CA ALA A 244 -11.24 26.75 24.83
C ALA A 244 -10.51 27.42 23.65
N GLY A 245 -11.23 28.03 22.70
CA GLY A 245 -10.66 28.62 21.49
C GLY A 245 -10.16 27.59 20.46
N GLU A 246 -10.52 26.32 20.62
CA GLU A 246 -10.14 25.24 19.69
C GLU A 246 -10.96 25.27 18.39
N VAL A 247 -12.20 25.77 18.48
CA VAL A 247 -13.16 25.78 17.36
C VAL A 247 -13.78 27.16 17.21
N ASP A 248 -13.67 27.72 15.99
CA ASP A 248 -14.43 28.87 15.56
C ASP A 248 -15.71 28.40 14.86
N PRO A 249 -16.91 28.56 15.46
CA PRO A 249 -18.15 28.04 14.91
C PRO A 249 -18.63 28.80 13.67
N GLU A 250 -18.28 30.08 13.53
CA GLU A 250 -18.65 30.87 12.35
C GLU A 250 -17.83 30.43 11.15
N LYS A 251 -16.52 30.26 11.35
CA LYS A 251 -15.64 29.69 10.33
C LYS A 251 -16.04 28.27 9.96
N LEU A 252 -16.33 27.42 10.95
CA LEU A 252 -16.77 26.04 10.72
C LEU A 252 -18.02 25.96 9.83
N ALA A 253 -18.98 26.88 10.03
CA ALA A 253 -20.17 26.99 9.20
C ALA A 253 -19.85 27.52 7.80
N ALA A 254 -19.03 28.57 7.70
CA ALA A 254 -18.64 29.21 6.44
C ALA A 254 -17.82 28.28 5.53
N ASP A 255 -16.95 27.46 6.11
CA ASP A 255 -16.09 26.51 5.38
C ASP A 255 -16.84 25.23 4.94
N CYS A 256 -18.13 25.10 5.29
CA CYS A 256 -18.95 23.97 4.83
C CYS A 256 -19.11 24.00 3.30
N PRO A 257 -18.62 23.00 2.55
CA PRO A 257 -18.60 23.06 1.08
C PRO A 257 -19.98 23.17 0.42
N SER A 258 -21.02 22.69 1.10
CA SER A 258 -22.40 22.78 0.62
C SER A 258 -23.26 23.79 1.38
N GLY A 259 -22.67 24.54 2.31
CA GLY A 259 -23.37 25.47 3.20
C GLY A 259 -24.46 24.82 4.06
N ALA A 260 -24.33 23.51 4.35
CA ALA A 260 -25.32 22.75 5.11
C ALA A 260 -25.33 23.08 6.61
N ILE A 261 -24.34 23.85 7.09
CA ILE A 261 -24.14 24.15 8.49
C ILE A 261 -24.63 25.58 8.78
N THR A 262 -25.38 25.74 9.87
CA THR A 262 -25.80 27.05 10.40
C THR A 262 -25.38 27.16 11.86
N TRP A 263 -24.79 28.30 12.22
CA TRP A 263 -24.46 28.66 13.60
C TRP A 263 -25.53 29.60 14.18
N ASP A 264 -26.18 29.16 15.26
CA ASP A 264 -27.16 29.94 16.03
C ASP A 264 -26.41 30.65 17.17
N LYS A 265 -26.13 31.95 17.00
CA LYS A 265 -25.35 32.75 17.95
C LYS A 265 -26.04 32.89 19.31
N GLU A 266 -27.37 32.97 19.32
CA GLU A 266 -28.15 33.16 20.55
C GLU A 266 -28.14 31.90 21.41
N ARG A 267 -28.36 30.74 20.79
CA ARG A 267 -28.37 29.45 21.48
C ARG A 267 -26.97 28.85 21.68
N ARG A 268 -25.97 29.39 20.96
CA ARG A 268 -24.64 28.82 20.84
C ARG A 268 -24.71 27.35 20.38
N GLU A 269 -25.47 27.10 19.31
CA GLU A 269 -25.72 25.77 18.75
C GLU A 269 -25.43 25.70 17.26
N LEU A 270 -24.91 24.57 16.80
CA LEU A 270 -24.64 24.29 15.39
C LEU A 270 -25.69 23.32 14.84
N LYS A 271 -26.37 23.71 13.76
CA LYS A 271 -27.39 22.90 13.08
C LYS A 271 -26.89 22.46 11.72
N ILE A 272 -27.17 21.21 11.35
CA ILE A 272 -26.74 20.63 10.07
C ILE A 272 -27.97 20.16 9.29
N ASP A 273 -28.16 20.69 8.09
CA ASP A 273 -29.16 20.22 7.14
C ASP A 273 -28.64 18.94 6.46
N GLY A 274 -29.20 17.80 6.85
CA GLY A 274 -28.87 16.49 6.31
C GLY A 274 -29.14 16.34 4.81
N ALA A 275 -30.13 17.04 4.26
CA ALA A 275 -30.44 17.00 2.83
C ALA A 275 -29.40 17.75 1.99
N ARG A 276 -28.77 18.78 2.58
CA ARG A 276 -27.69 19.55 1.93
C ARG A 276 -26.29 19.01 2.22
N CYS A 277 -26.11 18.22 3.27
CA CYS A 277 -24.81 17.70 3.66
C CYS A 277 -24.21 16.81 2.56
N LYS A 278 -22.99 17.15 2.12
CA LYS A 278 -22.22 16.36 1.13
C LYS A 278 -21.23 15.38 1.76
N LYS A 279 -21.28 15.21 3.08
CA LYS A 279 -20.48 14.22 3.83
C LYS A 279 -18.97 14.37 3.57
N SER A 280 -18.51 15.63 3.45
CA SER A 280 -17.12 15.96 3.10
C SER A 280 -16.11 15.69 4.23
N MET A 281 -16.58 15.32 5.42
CA MET A 281 -15.81 15.19 6.66
C MET A 281 -15.11 16.47 7.13
N HIS A 282 -15.30 17.61 6.45
CA HIS A 282 -14.58 18.85 6.76
C HIS A 282 -14.86 19.34 8.19
N CYS A 283 -16.15 19.43 8.56
CA CYS A 283 -16.53 19.91 9.89
C CYS A 283 -16.12 18.95 11.00
N ILE A 284 -16.20 17.64 10.75
CA ILE A 284 -15.74 16.60 11.68
C ILE A 284 -14.24 16.77 11.92
N ARG A 285 -13.43 16.86 10.86
CA ARG A 285 -11.97 17.08 10.98
C ARG A 285 -11.60 18.37 11.69
N ALA A 286 -12.34 19.44 11.44
CA ALA A 286 -12.02 20.76 11.98
C ALA A 286 -12.40 20.89 13.46
N ALA A 287 -13.51 20.25 13.89
CA ALA A 287 -13.99 20.36 15.26
C ALA A 287 -13.51 19.22 16.18
N PHE A 288 -13.28 18.04 15.61
CA PHE A 288 -12.91 16.81 16.31
C PHE A 288 -11.74 16.12 15.57
N PRO A 289 -10.54 16.73 15.57
CA PRO A 289 -9.36 16.18 14.91
C PRO A 289 -8.83 14.93 15.61
#